data_AF-A0A1H6EDY3-F1
#
_entry.id   AF-A0A1H6EDY3-F1
#
_cell.length_a   1.000
_cell.length_b   1.000
_cell.length_c   1.000
_cell.angle_alpha   90.00
_cell.angle_beta   90.00
_cell.angle_gamma   90.00
#
_symmetry.space_group_name_H-M   'P 1'
#
loop_
_entity.id
_entity.type
_entity.pdbx_description
1 polymer ?
#
loop_
_entity_poly.entity_id
_entity_poly.type
_entity_poly.pdbx_seq_one_letter_code
_entity_poly.pdbx_strand_id
1 'polypeptide(L)'
;MRRAMILLGGVALAIGAFTLFYRGPGQPFIRGYVSDVGATMLVYAFLGLLWRTTAARRALATAAIAAAVEFYQIVGTTPPGVGGVLVGAFPDPWDLVAYAIGVVAALAWERRSVRDQTG
;
A
#
# COMPACT_ATOMS: atom_id res chain seq x y z
N MET A 1 19.71 -1.61 2.25
CA MET A 1 18.47 -0.81 1.98
C MET A 1 17.89 -0.98 0.58
N ARG A 2 18.59 -0.64 -0.52
CA ARG A 2 18.01 -0.69 -1.89
C ARG A 2 17.44 -2.06 -2.28
N ARG A 3 18.19 -3.16 -2.01
CA ARG A 3 17.71 -4.53 -2.23
C ARG A 3 16.44 -4.86 -1.45
N ALA A 4 16.37 -4.46 -0.19
CA ALA A 4 15.19 -4.68 0.66
C ALA A 4 13.94 -3.97 0.13
N MET A 5 14.09 -2.73 -0.38
CA MET A 5 12.98 -1.99 -1.01
C MET A 5 12.54 -2.61 -2.34
N ILE A 6 13.48 -3.11 -3.16
CA ILE A 6 13.15 -3.84 -4.39
C ILE A 6 12.35 -5.10 -4.08
N LEU A 7 12.78 -5.88 -3.08
CA LEU A 7 12.06 -7.08 -2.66
C LEU A 7 10.67 -6.75 -2.10
N LEU A 8 10.56 -5.72 -1.26
CA LEU A 8 9.28 -5.24 -0.72
C LEU A 8 8.33 -4.83 -1.86
N GLY A 9 8.83 -4.05 -2.82
CA GLY A 9 8.06 -3.67 -4.00
C GLY A 9 7.64 -4.88 -4.84
N GLY A 10 8.53 -5.85 -5.02
CA GLY A 10 8.21 -7.12 -5.70
C GLY A 10 7.11 -7.91 -5.01
N VAL A 11 7.14 -8.01 -3.68
CA VAL A 11 6.08 -8.65 -2.89
C VAL A 11 4.77 -7.89 -3.03
N ALA A 12 4.80 -6.56 -2.95
CA ALA A 12 3.61 -5.72 -3.13
C ALA A 12 2.97 -5.90 -4.52
N LEU A 13 3.79 -5.97 -5.58
CA LEU A 13 3.32 -6.26 -6.93
C LEU A 13 2.74 -7.68 -7.05
N ALA A 14 3.35 -8.67 -6.41
CA ALA A 14 2.83 -10.03 -6.37
C ALA A 14 1.47 -10.10 -5.65
N ILE A 15 1.31 -9.37 -4.55
CA ILE A 15 0.01 -9.22 -3.85
C ILE A 15 -1.01 -8.60 -4.79
N GLY A 16 -0.68 -7.48 -5.46
CA GLY A 16 -1.58 -6.83 -6.41
C GLY A 16 -1.97 -7.74 -7.59
N ALA A 17 -1.02 -8.52 -8.13
CA ALA A 17 -1.32 -9.51 -9.15
C ALA A 17 -2.26 -10.60 -8.62
N PHE A 18 -1.98 -11.14 -7.43
CA PHE A 18 -2.84 -12.14 -6.79
C PHE A 18 -4.27 -11.63 -6.60
N THR A 19 -4.45 -10.42 -6.06
CA THR A 19 -5.80 -9.85 -5.81
C THR A 19 -6.57 -9.62 -7.11
N LEU A 20 -5.88 -9.27 -8.21
CA LEU A 20 -6.51 -9.13 -9.53
C LEU A 20 -6.99 -10.46 -10.12
N PHE A 21 -6.25 -11.54 -9.93
CA PHE A 21 -6.59 -12.86 -10.49
C PHE A 21 -7.43 -13.73 -9.56
N TYR A 22 -7.56 -13.36 -8.27
CA TYR A 22 -8.35 -14.10 -7.32
C TYR A 22 -9.86 -14.05 -7.67
N ARG A 23 -10.46 -15.24 -7.81
CA ARG A 23 -11.90 -15.42 -8.07
C ARG A 23 -12.60 -16.32 -7.06
N GLY A 24 -11.96 -16.56 -5.91
CA GLY A 24 -12.49 -17.42 -4.85
C GLY A 24 -13.49 -16.71 -3.93
N PRO A 25 -13.95 -17.39 -2.86
CA PRO A 25 -14.86 -16.80 -1.88
C PRO A 25 -14.24 -15.57 -1.20
N GLY A 26 -15.05 -14.53 -0.95
CA GLY A 26 -14.56 -13.28 -0.36
C GLY A 26 -13.78 -12.38 -1.34
N GLN A 27 -13.91 -12.61 -2.65
CA GLN A 27 -13.25 -11.80 -3.67
C GLN A 27 -13.39 -10.27 -3.47
N PRO A 28 -14.57 -9.69 -3.15
CA PRO A 28 -14.67 -8.24 -2.96
C PRO A 28 -13.79 -7.73 -1.82
N PHE A 29 -13.75 -8.48 -0.71
CA PHE A 29 -12.93 -8.16 0.46
C PHE A 29 -11.43 -8.25 0.14
N ILE A 30 -11.01 -9.33 -0.53
CA ILE A 30 -9.62 -9.52 -0.94
C ILE A 30 -9.20 -8.45 -1.94
N ARG A 31 -10.09 -8.09 -2.87
CA ARG A 31 -9.80 -7.11 -3.89
C ARG A 31 -9.74 -5.68 -3.35
N GLY A 32 -10.51 -5.32 -2.32
CA GLY A 32 -10.37 -4.04 -1.62
C GLY A 32 -9.13 -4.06 -0.73
N TYR A 33 -9.30 -4.53 0.50
CA TYR A 33 -8.32 -4.34 1.57
C TYR A 33 -6.95 -4.99 1.34
N VAL A 34 -6.88 -6.18 0.74
CA VAL A 34 -5.57 -6.82 0.51
C VAL A 34 -4.80 -6.09 -0.60
N SER A 35 -5.52 -5.53 -1.58
CA SER A 35 -4.88 -4.67 -2.59
C SER A 35 -4.37 -3.38 -1.98
N ASP A 36 -5.08 -2.80 -1.00
CA ASP A 36 -4.72 -1.55 -0.33
C ASP A 36 -3.50 -1.69 0.58
N VAL A 37 -3.41 -2.82 1.29
CA VAL A 37 -2.20 -3.24 2.00
C VAL A 37 -1.02 -3.32 1.02
N GLY A 38 -1.21 -3.99 -0.12
CA GLY A 38 -0.18 -4.09 -1.17
C GLY A 38 0.21 -2.72 -1.74
N ALA A 39 -0.75 -1.86 -2.04
CA ALA A 39 -0.54 -0.53 -2.61
C ALA A 39 0.28 0.36 -1.66
N THR A 40 -0.03 0.37 -0.37
CA THR A 40 0.72 1.15 0.61
C THR A 40 2.13 0.61 0.85
N MET A 41 2.33 -0.71 0.83
CA MET A 41 3.66 -1.30 0.81
C MET A 41 4.47 -0.89 -0.42
N LEU A 42 3.82 -0.82 -1.59
CA LEU A 42 4.45 -0.38 -2.84
C LEU A 42 4.86 1.08 -2.78
N VAL A 43 3.98 1.97 -2.31
CA VAL A 43 4.28 3.40 -2.13
C VAL A 43 5.46 3.59 -1.18
N TYR A 44 5.46 2.87 -0.05
CA TYR A 44 6.59 2.90 0.89
C TYR A 44 7.91 2.48 0.23
N ALA A 45 7.88 1.37 -0.54
CA ALA A 45 9.06 0.88 -1.25
C ALA A 45 9.57 1.90 -2.28
N PHE A 46 8.68 2.53 -3.05
CA PHE A 46 9.03 3.58 -4.00
C PHE A 46 9.66 4.79 -3.30
N LEU A 47 9.04 5.28 -2.22
CA LEU A 47 9.62 6.36 -1.42
C LEU A 47 11.00 5.96 -0.87
N GLY A 48 11.18 4.71 -0.46
CA GLY A 48 12.48 4.20 0.00
C GLY A 48 13.55 4.09 -1.09
N LEU A 49 13.15 3.97 -2.37
CA LEU A 49 14.06 3.94 -3.51
C LEU A 49 14.43 5.35 -4.00
N LEU A 50 13.44 6.25 -4.02
CA LEU A 50 13.58 7.60 -4.57
C LEU A 50 14.07 8.61 -3.53
N TRP A 51 13.66 8.46 -2.27
CA TRP A 51 13.92 9.42 -1.21
C TRP A 51 14.68 8.77 -0.04
N ARG A 52 15.98 9.10 0.06
CA ARG A 52 16.84 8.64 1.15
C ARG A 52 16.58 9.46 2.42
N THR A 53 15.59 9.03 3.19
CA THR A 53 15.22 9.63 4.47
C THR A 53 15.01 8.56 5.54
N THR A 54 14.66 8.95 6.75
CA THR A 54 14.42 8.00 7.85
C THR A 54 13.18 7.15 7.60
N ALA A 55 13.18 5.93 8.14
CA ALA A 55 12.04 5.00 8.03
C ALA A 55 10.73 5.61 8.56
N ALA A 56 10.81 6.41 9.63
CA ALA A 56 9.67 7.12 10.19
C ALA A 56 9.10 8.20 9.24
N ARG A 57 9.97 8.98 8.58
CA ARG A 57 9.53 9.99 7.60
C ARG A 57 8.88 9.36 6.37
N ARG A 58 9.40 8.22 5.89
CA ARG A 58 8.75 7.47 4.80
C ARG A 58 7.41 6.88 5.21
N ALA A 59 7.30 6.35 6.42
CA ALA A 59 6.03 5.82 6.94
C ALA A 59 4.98 6.94 7.01
N LEU A 60 5.36 8.09 7.57
CA LEU A 60 4.48 9.25 7.67
C LEU A 60 4.08 9.80 6.30
N ALA A 61 5.01 9.90 5.36
CA ALA A 61 4.71 10.30 3.99
C ALA A 61 3.78 9.31 3.28
N THR A 62 3.99 8.00 3.46
CA THR A 62 3.12 6.96 2.89
C THR A 62 1.70 7.06 3.45
N ALA A 63 1.58 7.20 4.78
CA ALA A 63 0.29 7.37 5.44
C ALA A 63 -0.42 8.66 5.00
N ALA A 64 0.32 9.76 4.83
CA ALA A 64 -0.23 11.01 4.33
C ALA A 64 -0.72 10.90 2.87
N ILE A 65 0.02 10.20 2.00
CA ILE A 65 -0.41 9.93 0.63
C ILE A 65 -1.68 9.09 0.62
N ALA A 66 -1.73 8.01 1.41
CA ALA A 66 -2.90 7.15 1.50
C ALA A 66 -4.14 7.91 2.00
N ALA A 67 -3.98 8.70 3.07
CA ALA A 67 -5.06 9.56 3.58
C ALA A 67 -5.51 10.63 2.57
N ALA A 68 -4.59 11.18 1.77
CA ALA A 68 -4.93 12.14 0.72
C ALA A 68 -5.71 11.49 -0.43
N VAL A 69 -5.38 10.26 -0.80
CA VAL A 69 -6.13 9.48 -1.80
C VAL A 69 -7.55 9.19 -1.30
N GLU A 70 -7.68 8.74 -0.05
CA GLU A 70 -8.98 8.52 0.60
C GLU A 70 -9.81 9.80 0.65
N PHE A 71 -9.20 10.91 1.07
CA PHE A 71 -9.87 12.21 1.12
C PHE A 71 -10.31 12.67 -0.28
N TYR A 72 -9.50 12.41 -1.31
CA TYR A 72 -9.87 12.70 -2.69
C TYR A 72 -11.04 11.83 -3.17
N GLN A 73 -11.16 10.58 -2.73
CA GLN A 73 -12.32 9.73 -3.02
C GLN A 73 -13.59 10.20 -2.29
N ILE A 74 -13.45 10.75 -1.07
CA ILE A 74 -14.56 11.32 -0.29
C ILE A 74 -15.09 12.61 -0.96
N VAL A 75 -14.19 13.51 -1.35
CA VAL A 75 -14.53 14.84 -1.87
C VAL A 75 -14.79 14.82 -3.38
N GLY A 76 -14.11 13.95 -4.11
CA GLY A 76 -14.27 13.76 -5.54
C GLY A 76 -15.51 12.94 -5.82
N THR A 77 -16.53 13.57 -6.40
CA THR A 77 -17.63 12.92 -7.09
C THR A 77 -17.08 12.07 -8.24
N THR A 78 -16.58 10.88 -7.94
CA THR A 78 -16.06 9.96 -8.95
C THR A 78 -17.21 9.61 -9.89
N PRO A 79 -17.18 10.05 -11.16
CA PRO A 79 -18.27 9.76 -12.09
C PRO A 79 -18.35 8.24 -12.28
N PRO A 80 -19.56 7.64 -12.34
CA PRO A 80 -19.70 6.22 -12.60
C PRO A 80 -19.07 5.90 -13.97
N GLY A 81 -17.99 5.11 -13.95
CA GLY A 81 -17.17 4.81 -15.12
C GLY A 81 -15.90 4.02 -14.76
N VAL A 82 -15.00 3.83 -15.73
CA VAL A 82 -13.74 3.06 -15.57
C VAL A 82 -12.88 3.61 -14.41
N GLY A 83 -12.96 4.91 -14.13
CA GLY A 83 -12.35 5.54 -12.96
C GLY A 83 -12.89 5.00 -11.63
N GLY A 84 -14.21 4.81 -11.49
CA GLY A 84 -14.81 4.26 -10.27
C GLY A 84 -14.47 2.78 -10.00
N VAL A 85 -14.08 2.03 -11.02
CA VAL A 85 -13.61 0.63 -10.88
C VAL A 85 -12.13 0.56 -10.50
N LEU A 86 -11.33 1.55 -10.89
CA LEU A 86 -9.90 1.66 -10.58
C LEU A 86 -9.63 2.38 -9.25
N VAL A 87 -10.53 3.27 -8.85
CA VAL A 87 -10.36 4.14 -7.68
C VAL A 87 -11.04 3.54 -6.44
N GLY A 88 -11.76 2.44 -6.52
CA GLY A 88 -12.53 1.94 -5.38
C GLY A 88 -13.77 2.82 -5.21
N ALA A 89 -14.93 2.27 -5.58
CA ALA A 89 -16.17 2.97 -5.38
C ALA A 89 -16.48 2.98 -3.87
N PHE A 90 -16.55 4.18 -3.32
CA PHE A 90 -16.93 4.54 -1.95
C PHE A 90 -15.81 4.49 -0.90
N PRO A 91 -15.62 5.59 -0.15
CA PRO A 91 -14.68 5.63 0.97
C PRO A 91 -15.16 4.69 2.10
N ASP A 92 -14.33 3.73 2.47
CA ASP A 92 -14.57 2.83 3.58
C ASP A 92 -13.53 3.10 4.70
N PRO A 93 -13.95 3.44 5.93
CA PRO A 93 -13.03 3.57 7.06
C PRO A 93 -12.09 2.37 7.27
N TRP A 94 -12.46 1.19 6.79
CA TRP A 94 -11.60 0.00 6.79
C TRP A 94 -10.39 0.11 5.85
N ASP A 95 -10.44 0.96 4.82
CA ASP A 95 -9.32 1.22 3.92
C ASP A 95 -8.18 1.92 4.67
N LEU A 96 -8.50 2.83 5.60
CA LEU A 96 -7.51 3.43 6.50
C LEU A 96 -6.81 2.37 7.36
N VAL A 97 -7.54 1.34 7.80
CA VAL A 97 -6.97 0.23 8.56
C VAL A 97 -6.05 -0.61 7.67
N ALA A 98 -6.47 -0.90 6.44
CA ALA A 98 -5.65 -1.61 5.46
C ALA A 98 -4.35 -0.83 5.14
N TYR A 99 -4.45 0.49 4.95
CA TYR A 99 -3.29 1.35 4.75
C TYR A 99 -2.35 1.35 5.94
N ALA A 100 -2.89 1.44 7.17
CA ALA A 100 -2.09 1.36 8.39
C ALA A 100 -1.34 0.01 8.49
N ILE A 101 -2.02 -1.10 8.17
CA ILE A 101 -1.40 -2.43 8.14
C ILE A 101 -0.27 -2.50 7.13
N GLY A 102 -0.46 -2.00 5.90
CA GLY A 102 0.58 -2.00 4.88
C GLY A 102 1.79 -1.14 5.25
N VAL A 103 1.58 0.03 5.86
CA VAL A 103 2.67 0.87 6.39
C VAL A 103 3.43 0.17 7.50
N VAL A 104 2.74 -0.46 8.46
CA VAL A 104 3.36 -1.21 9.55
C VAL A 104 4.15 -2.40 9.02
N ALA A 105 3.60 -3.14 8.06
CA ALA A 105 4.28 -4.27 7.41
C ALA A 105 5.56 -3.83 6.69
N ALA A 106 5.49 -2.73 5.93
CA ALA A 106 6.64 -2.16 5.24
C ALA A 106 7.73 -1.68 6.22
N LEU A 107 7.34 -1.02 7.31
CA LEU A 107 8.26 -0.57 8.35
C LEU A 107 8.94 -1.75 9.07
N ALA A 108 8.17 -2.79 9.40
CA ALA A 108 8.69 -4.01 10.01
C ALA A 108 9.67 -4.73 9.08
N TRP A 109 9.35 -4.82 7.80
CA TRP A 109 10.22 -5.38 6.77
C TRP A 109 11.56 -4.66 6.69
N GLU A 110 11.53 -3.33 6.64
CA GLU A 110 12.77 -2.55 6.60
C GLU A 110 13.60 -2.76 7.86
N ARG A 111 12.99 -2.71 9.05
CA ARG A 111 13.70 -2.90 10.32
C ARG A 111 14.38 -4.26 10.42
N ARG A 112 13.71 -5.32 9.97
CA ARG A 112 14.30 -6.67 9.90
C ARG A 112 15.46 -6.71 8.92
N SER A 113 15.25 -6.19 7.71
CA SER A 113 16.28 -6.17 6.67
C SER A 113 17.53 -5.39 7.09
N VAL A 114 17.39 -4.32 7.88
CA VAL A 114 18.53 -3.56 8.42
C VAL A 114 19.26 -4.35 9.50
N ARG A 115 18.55 -5.05 10.39
CA ARG A 115 19.17 -5.92 11.42
C ARG A 115 20.01 -7.04 10.80
N ASP A 116 19.48 -7.70 9.77
CA ASP A 116 20.16 -8.80 9.07
C ASP A 116 21.43 -8.35 8.31
N GLN A 117 21.61 -7.04 8.08
CA GLN A 117 22.83 -6.47 7.47
C GLN A 117 23.91 -6.10 8.51
N THR A 118 23.59 -6.14 9.81
CA THR A 118 24.48 -5.70 10.90
C THR A 118 24.90 -6.81 11.86
N GLY A 119 24.36 -8.03 11.71
CA GLY A 119 24.81 -9.24 12.41
C GLY A 119 25.69 -10.08 11.50
#